data_AF-A0A3D1KBY2-F1
#
_entry.id   AF-A0A3D1KBY2-F1
#
_cell.length_a   1.000
_cell.length_b   1.000
_cell.length_c   1.000
_cell.angle_alpha   90.00
_cell.angle_beta   90.00
_cell.angle_gamma   90.00
#
_symmetry.space_group_name_H-M   'P 1'
#
loop_
_entity.id
_entity.type
_entity.pdbx_description
1 polymer ?
#
loop_
_entity_poly.entity_id
_entity_poly.type
_entity_poly.pdbx_seq_one_letter_code
_entity_poly.pdbx_strand_id
1 'polypeptide(L)'
;MKIYRTMSILMALAVFSTAAFAAKDEKKDAKDDKKEEGEGIQIKLGKDISRDWKDVKSDKYAYGPRQDYDSKTKVTHVYLPYGNNVKLYGEVTGRFTDPEPGKVGTFHSVDGGTNAVLTYKLMFDKPISSFTFSSGRFEYGLSDGTCAGVEYSIDGNAWRNIREEKGSGALDEQTIGKMVSEFKADNLKTKKLYIRYYSRSLKNPKELWGAGRWIKLWLAGDPEWGDVATTFFIHQPQIWVTAAK
;
A
#
# COMPACT_ATOMS: atom_id res chain seq x y z
N MET A 1 22.04 -61.74 -28.70
CA MET A 1 21.04 -62.83 -28.77
C MET A 1 21.36 -63.89 -27.71
N LYS A 2 20.50 -64.01 -26.70
CA LYS A 2 20.36 -65.04 -25.61
C LYS A 2 19.63 -64.32 -24.44
N ILE A 3 18.29 -64.33 -24.40
CA ILE A 3 17.35 -65.32 -23.80
C ILE A 3 17.27 -65.23 -22.25
N TYR A 4 16.14 -64.63 -21.82
CA TYR A 4 15.27 -64.83 -20.63
C TYR A 4 15.79 -65.34 -19.28
N ARG A 5 15.37 -64.65 -18.20
CA ARG A 5 14.57 -65.26 -17.12
C ARG A 5 13.79 -64.22 -16.30
N THR A 6 12.47 -64.32 -16.40
CA THR A 6 11.44 -63.81 -15.48
C THR A 6 11.57 -64.48 -14.11
N MET A 7 11.32 -63.75 -13.03
CA MET A 7 10.91 -64.37 -11.76
C MET A 7 9.93 -63.45 -11.03
N SER A 8 8.68 -63.90 -11.00
CA SER A 8 7.58 -63.38 -10.21
C SER A 8 7.77 -63.76 -8.74
N ILE A 9 7.46 -62.86 -7.82
CA ILE A 9 7.11 -63.24 -6.45
C ILE A 9 5.78 -62.59 -6.10
N LEU A 10 4.81 -63.45 -5.82
CA LEU A 10 3.44 -63.19 -5.45
C LEU A 10 3.31 -63.26 -3.91
N MET A 11 2.53 -62.34 -3.35
CA MET A 11 1.68 -62.41 -2.15
C MET A 11 2.21 -62.96 -0.80
N ALA A 12 1.96 -62.16 0.24
CA ALA A 12 1.17 -62.62 1.39
C ALA A 12 0.38 -61.46 2.02
N LEU A 13 -0.95 -61.63 2.03
CA LEU A 13 -1.93 -60.90 2.84
C LEU A 13 -1.69 -61.15 4.35
N ALA A 14 -1.92 -60.14 5.17
CA ALA A 14 -2.44 -60.33 6.52
C ALA A 14 -3.51 -59.27 6.81
N VAL A 15 -4.67 -59.77 7.23
CA VAL A 15 -5.94 -59.11 7.52
C VAL A 15 -6.15 -59.09 9.04
N PHE A 16 -7.10 -58.26 9.49
CA PHE A 16 -7.73 -58.13 10.82
C PHE A 16 -7.08 -57.08 11.74
N SER A 17 -7.81 -56.23 12.45
CA SER A 17 -9.26 -55.97 12.52
C SER A 17 -9.51 -54.65 13.26
N THR A 18 -10.64 -54.05 12.91
CA THR A 18 -11.42 -53.01 13.59
C THR A 18 -11.26 -52.83 15.10
N ALA A 19 -11.16 -51.57 15.53
CA ALA A 19 -11.79 -51.09 16.74
C ALA A 19 -12.49 -49.75 16.43
N ALA A 20 -13.81 -49.77 16.53
CA ALA A 20 -14.65 -48.58 16.52
C ALA A 20 -14.52 -47.88 17.88
N PHE A 21 -14.28 -46.57 17.85
CA PHE A 21 -14.66 -45.68 18.94
C PHE A 21 -15.43 -44.51 18.34
N ALA A 22 -16.72 -44.48 18.67
CA ALA A 22 -17.54 -43.29 18.59
C ALA A 22 -17.13 -42.33 19.71
N ALA A 23 -16.97 -41.04 19.38
CA ALA A 23 -17.53 -39.94 20.18
C ALA A 23 -17.12 -38.57 19.62
N LYS A 24 -18.14 -37.71 19.59
CA LYS A 24 -18.12 -36.24 19.59
C LYS A 24 -17.77 -35.51 18.29
N ASP A 25 -18.87 -35.09 17.66
CA ASP A 25 -19.03 -33.74 17.12
C ASP A 25 -18.30 -32.69 17.97
N GLU A 26 -17.11 -32.30 17.54
CA GLU A 26 -16.55 -31.00 17.86
C GLU A 26 -16.71 -30.12 16.63
N LYS A 27 -17.60 -29.14 16.76
CA LYS A 27 -17.58 -27.92 15.96
C LYS A 27 -16.14 -27.40 15.97
N LYS A 28 -15.45 -27.57 14.86
CA LYS A 28 -14.21 -26.83 14.59
C LYS A 28 -14.64 -25.42 14.26
N ASP A 29 -14.63 -24.57 15.28
CA ASP A 29 -14.76 -23.12 15.13
C ASP A 29 -13.77 -22.68 14.06
N ALA A 30 -14.30 -22.30 12.90
CA ALA A 30 -13.58 -21.56 11.88
C ALA A 30 -13.30 -20.17 12.46
N LYS A 31 -12.23 -20.08 13.24
CA LYS A 31 -11.61 -18.84 13.67
C LYS A 31 -10.49 -18.52 12.68
N ASP A 32 -10.86 -18.37 11.41
CA ASP A 32 -9.98 -17.82 10.39
C ASP A 32 -9.96 -16.30 10.55
N ASP A 33 -8.86 -15.85 11.15
CA ASP A 33 -8.16 -14.60 10.86
C ASP A 33 -9.03 -13.36 10.68
N LYS A 34 -9.48 -12.82 11.82
CA LYS A 34 -9.52 -11.35 11.94
C LYS A 34 -8.07 -10.87 11.81
N LYS A 35 -7.64 -10.62 10.57
CA LYS A 35 -6.56 -9.69 10.28
C LYS A 35 -6.96 -8.42 11.03
N GLU A 36 -6.27 -8.10 12.12
CA GLU A 36 -6.44 -6.81 12.80
C GLU A 36 -6.12 -5.73 11.78
N GLU A 37 -7.17 -5.29 11.08
CA GLU A 37 -7.15 -4.13 10.22
C GLU A 37 -6.61 -2.97 11.05
N GLY A 38 -5.40 -2.50 10.73
CA GLY A 38 -4.87 -1.28 11.33
C GLY A 38 -5.94 -0.19 11.31
N GLU A 39 -5.98 0.61 12.38
CA GLU A 39 -7.01 1.64 12.60
C GLU A 39 -7.09 2.65 11.45
N GLY A 40 -6.09 2.67 10.55
CA GLY A 40 -6.02 3.57 9.43
C GLY A 40 -5.85 5.01 9.89
N ILE A 41 -5.73 5.90 8.93
CA ILE A 41 -5.51 7.32 9.17
C ILE A 41 -6.88 7.96 9.36
N GLN A 42 -7.12 8.43 10.59
CA GLN A 42 -8.37 9.09 10.95
C GLN A 42 -8.36 10.53 10.46
N ILE A 43 -9.38 10.91 9.68
CA ILE A 43 -9.52 12.21 9.04
C ILE A 43 -10.82 12.85 9.52
N LYS A 44 -10.72 14.03 10.16
CA LYS A 44 -11.88 14.82 10.58
C LYS A 44 -12.19 15.87 9.53
N LEU A 45 -13.28 15.72 8.80
CA LEU A 45 -13.66 16.67 7.74
C LEU A 45 -14.16 17.99 8.34
N GLY A 46 -13.72 19.10 7.76
CA GLY A 46 -14.07 20.44 8.22
C GLY A 46 -13.25 20.94 9.41
N LYS A 47 -12.06 20.37 9.65
CA LYS A 47 -11.16 20.72 10.76
C LYS A 47 -9.73 20.92 10.25
N ASP A 48 -9.04 21.86 10.88
CA ASP A 48 -7.60 22.03 10.75
C ASP A 48 -6.88 21.12 11.74
N ILE A 49 -5.76 20.55 11.30
CA ILE A 49 -4.76 19.89 12.13
C ILE A 49 -3.42 20.48 11.73
N SER A 50 -3.01 21.52 12.45
CA SER A 50 -1.72 22.19 12.27
C SER A 50 -0.60 21.36 12.90
N ARG A 51 0.59 21.44 12.30
CA ARG A 51 1.76 20.65 12.66
C ARG A 51 3.02 21.47 12.44
N ASP A 52 3.83 21.64 13.48
CA ASP A 52 5.07 22.44 13.44
C ASP A 52 6.34 21.58 13.58
N TRP A 53 7.51 22.21 13.54
CA TRP A 53 8.79 21.49 13.59
C TRP A 53 8.99 20.79 14.92
N LYS A 54 8.45 21.34 16.02
CA LYS A 54 8.56 20.75 17.35
C LYS A 54 7.78 19.45 17.39
N ASP A 55 6.57 19.45 16.86
CA ASP A 55 5.76 18.25 16.75
C ASP A 55 6.44 17.21 15.83
N VAL A 56 6.92 17.62 14.64
CA VAL A 56 7.61 16.71 13.69
C VAL A 56 8.81 16.02 14.33
N LYS A 57 9.61 16.77 15.09
CA LYS A 57 10.76 16.24 15.81
C LYS A 57 10.37 15.34 16.98
N SER A 58 9.30 15.66 17.72
CA SER A 58 8.84 14.81 18.83
C SER A 58 8.35 13.44 18.35
N ASP A 59 7.73 13.43 17.18
CA ASP A 59 7.24 12.24 16.51
C ASP A 59 8.35 11.51 15.71
N LYS A 60 9.62 11.90 15.88
CA LYS A 60 10.81 11.35 15.19
C LYS A 60 10.64 11.33 13.67
N TYR A 61 10.04 12.37 13.11
CA TYR A 61 9.74 12.49 11.69
C TYR A 61 8.76 11.41 11.14
N ALA A 62 8.21 10.54 11.98
CA ALA A 62 7.21 9.53 11.66
C ALA A 62 5.83 10.04 12.10
N TYR A 63 5.03 10.53 11.17
CA TYR A 63 4.12 11.62 11.47
C TYR A 63 2.67 11.36 11.09
N GLY A 64 1.72 11.83 11.90
CA GLY A 64 0.28 11.86 11.59
C GLY A 64 -0.12 12.93 10.56
N PRO A 65 -1.35 12.89 9.98
CA PRO A 65 -1.75 13.79 8.91
C PRO A 65 -1.74 15.26 9.34
N ARG A 66 -1.27 16.15 8.47
CA ARG A 66 -1.60 17.59 8.52
C ARG A 66 -2.90 17.82 7.76
N GLN A 67 -3.75 18.70 8.26
CA GLN A 67 -5.02 19.03 7.61
C GLN A 67 -5.24 20.54 7.57
N ASP A 68 -5.65 21.05 6.42
CA ASP A 68 -6.14 22.43 6.28
C ASP A 68 -7.58 22.39 5.72
N TYR A 69 -8.48 23.20 6.26
CA TYR A 69 -9.87 23.29 5.84
C TYR A 69 -10.19 24.66 5.25
N ASP A 70 -10.61 24.65 3.99
CA ASP A 70 -11.13 25.84 3.34
C ASP A 70 -12.64 25.97 3.58
N SER A 71 -13.01 26.92 4.44
CA SER A 71 -14.41 27.21 4.77
C SER A 71 -15.24 27.76 3.62
N LYS A 72 -14.63 28.31 2.56
CA LYS A 72 -15.32 28.84 1.37
C LYS A 72 -15.70 27.72 0.42
N THR A 73 -14.74 26.87 0.06
CA THR A 73 -14.95 25.74 -0.86
C THR A 73 -15.46 24.48 -0.17
N LYS A 74 -15.44 24.45 1.18
CA LYS A 74 -15.79 23.29 2.01
C LYS A 74 -14.90 22.07 1.74
N VAL A 75 -13.65 22.31 1.34
CA VAL A 75 -12.66 21.27 1.04
C VAL A 75 -11.72 21.11 2.22
N THR A 76 -11.49 19.86 2.64
CA THR A 76 -10.40 19.50 3.56
C THR A 76 -9.21 18.99 2.76
N HIS A 77 -8.10 19.72 2.82
CA HIS A 77 -6.80 19.30 2.31
C HIS A 77 -6.07 18.46 3.35
N VAL A 78 -5.55 17.31 2.96
CA VAL A 78 -4.86 16.37 3.83
C VAL A 78 -3.52 15.99 3.20
N TYR A 79 -2.46 16.17 3.97
CA TYR A 79 -1.13 15.66 3.65
C TYR A 79 -1.00 14.27 4.26
N LEU A 80 -0.83 13.25 3.41
CA LEU A 80 -0.84 11.87 3.85
C LEU A 80 0.42 11.56 4.65
N PRO A 81 0.29 10.90 5.82
CA PRO A 81 1.39 10.68 6.73
C PRO A 81 2.52 9.85 6.12
N TYR A 82 3.68 9.98 6.73
CA TYR A 82 4.88 9.19 6.44
C TYR A 82 5.36 8.56 7.75
N GLY A 83 5.96 7.37 7.70
CA GLY A 83 6.69 6.81 8.84
C GLY A 83 6.61 5.29 8.94
N ASN A 84 7.46 4.73 9.79
CA ASN A 84 7.56 3.29 10.07
C ASN A 84 6.41 2.71 10.94
N ASN A 85 5.43 3.53 11.34
CA ASN A 85 4.24 3.05 12.04
C ASN A 85 3.31 2.33 11.05
N VAL A 86 3.57 1.03 10.85
CA VAL A 86 2.85 0.17 9.91
C VAL A 86 1.32 0.14 10.15
N LYS A 87 0.85 0.46 11.36
CA LYS A 87 -0.59 0.50 11.69
C LYS A 87 -1.38 1.58 10.94
N LEU A 88 -0.70 2.59 10.40
CA LEU A 88 -1.32 3.65 9.58
C LEU A 88 -1.65 3.19 8.15
N TYR A 89 -1.12 2.03 7.74
CA TYR A 89 -1.25 1.52 6.38
C TYR A 89 -2.13 0.27 6.38
N GLY A 90 -2.86 0.06 5.27
CA GLY A 90 -3.62 -1.17 5.05
C GLY A 90 -2.75 -2.35 4.64
N GLU A 91 -1.67 -2.06 3.91
CA GLU A 91 -0.71 -3.05 3.41
C GLU A 91 0.62 -2.37 3.14
N VAL A 92 1.72 -3.01 3.57
CA VAL A 92 3.09 -2.56 3.32
C VAL A 92 3.92 -3.75 2.88
N THR A 93 4.52 -3.67 1.71
CA THR A 93 5.55 -4.59 1.22
C THR A 93 6.64 -3.74 0.59
N GLY A 94 7.73 -3.53 1.32
CA GLY A 94 8.76 -2.56 0.98
C GLY A 94 9.51 -2.11 2.22
N ARG A 95 10.34 -1.08 2.09
CA ARG A 95 11.14 -0.52 3.18
C ARG A 95 10.95 0.99 3.24
N PHE A 96 10.87 1.51 4.45
CA PHE A 96 10.92 2.93 4.72
C PHE A 96 12.34 3.32 5.09
N THR A 97 12.72 4.53 4.69
CA THR A 97 13.91 5.22 5.18
C THR A 97 13.44 6.51 5.82
N ASP A 98 13.77 6.71 7.09
CA ASP A 98 13.34 7.89 7.84
C ASP A 98 13.98 9.18 7.31
N PRO A 99 13.27 10.33 7.38
CA PRO A 99 13.84 11.62 7.11
C PRO A 99 14.94 11.89 8.14
N GLU A 100 16.01 12.48 7.65
CA GLU A 100 17.06 13.05 8.48
C GLU A 100 17.25 14.50 8.01
N PRO A 101 17.82 15.37 8.85
CA PRO A 101 18.29 16.67 8.41
C PRO A 101 19.12 16.56 7.10
N GLY A 102 18.68 17.26 6.05
CA GLY A 102 19.24 17.23 4.70
C GLY A 102 18.80 16.07 3.81
N LYS A 103 17.91 15.18 4.29
CA LYS A 103 17.48 13.96 3.58
C LYS A 103 15.96 13.81 3.55
N VAL A 104 15.47 13.25 2.45
CA VAL A 104 14.05 12.92 2.27
C VAL A 104 13.81 11.49 2.73
N GLY A 105 12.81 11.31 3.58
CA GLY A 105 12.26 10.01 3.92
C GLY A 105 11.56 9.39 2.72
N THR A 106 11.80 8.10 2.52
CA THR A 106 11.35 7.39 1.31
C THR A 106 10.67 6.09 1.67
N PHE A 107 9.87 5.59 0.73
CA PHE A 107 9.47 4.19 0.68
C PHE A 107 10.04 3.57 -0.58
N HIS A 108 10.56 2.34 -0.54
CA HIS A 108 11.07 1.67 -1.73
C HIS A 108 10.86 0.16 -1.69
N SER A 109 10.93 -0.47 -2.87
CA SER A 109 10.95 -1.93 -2.99
C SER A 109 12.08 -2.55 -2.18
N VAL A 110 11.86 -3.77 -1.68
CA VAL A 110 12.90 -4.54 -0.97
C VAL A 110 14.07 -4.88 -1.91
N ASP A 111 13.73 -5.27 -3.14
CA ASP A 111 14.63 -5.59 -4.24
C ASP A 111 13.86 -5.46 -5.57
N GLY A 112 14.51 -5.79 -6.68
CA GLY A 112 13.88 -5.78 -8.02
C GLY A 112 13.04 -7.02 -8.35
N GLY A 113 12.95 -8.01 -7.46
CA GLY A 113 12.15 -9.22 -7.69
C GLY A 113 10.81 -9.20 -6.96
N THR A 114 10.72 -8.43 -5.89
CA THR A 114 9.59 -8.39 -4.95
C THR A 114 8.59 -7.29 -5.33
N ASN A 115 7.30 -7.64 -5.33
CA ASN A 115 6.24 -6.63 -5.45
C ASN A 115 6.39 -5.61 -4.33
N ALA A 116 6.30 -4.32 -4.67
CA ALA A 116 6.15 -3.30 -3.66
C ALA A 116 4.69 -2.90 -3.54
N VAL A 117 4.24 -2.71 -2.30
CA VAL A 117 2.91 -2.21 -1.99
C VAL A 117 3.02 -1.21 -0.85
N LEU A 118 2.43 -0.04 -1.02
CA LEU A 118 2.16 0.90 0.06
C LEU A 118 0.71 1.36 -0.05
N THR A 119 -0.13 0.88 0.86
CA THR A 119 -1.56 1.22 0.88
C THR A 119 -1.88 2.12 2.05
N TYR A 120 -2.23 3.37 1.76
CA TYR A 120 -2.88 4.27 2.70
C TYR A 120 -4.32 3.82 2.92
N LYS A 121 -4.71 3.63 4.19
CA LYS A 121 -6.11 3.37 4.58
C LYS A 121 -6.63 4.62 5.28
N LEU A 122 -7.55 5.33 4.65
CA LEU A 122 -8.08 6.59 5.14
C LEU A 122 -9.51 6.41 5.65
N MET A 123 -9.75 6.87 6.87
CA MET A 123 -10.99 6.71 7.60
C MET A 123 -11.57 8.09 7.93
N PHE A 124 -12.70 8.43 7.30
CA PHE A 124 -13.34 9.73 7.46
C PHE A 124 -14.44 9.68 8.53
N ASP A 125 -14.55 10.73 9.33
CA ASP A 125 -15.62 10.88 10.32
C ASP A 125 -17.02 10.97 9.67
N LYS A 126 -17.09 11.53 8.46
CA LYS A 126 -18.30 11.68 7.64
C LYS A 126 -18.08 11.12 6.23
N PRO A 127 -19.14 10.73 5.50
CA PRO A 127 -19.00 10.28 4.13
C PRO A 127 -18.45 11.39 3.24
N ILE A 128 -17.66 11.03 2.23
CA ILE A 128 -17.09 11.93 1.23
C ILE A 128 -17.88 11.83 -0.08
N SER A 129 -18.05 12.94 -0.78
CA SER A 129 -18.64 12.98 -2.14
C SER A 129 -17.61 12.89 -3.24
N SER A 130 -16.39 13.35 -2.97
CA SER A 130 -15.30 13.42 -3.94
C SER A 130 -13.95 13.52 -3.24
N PHE A 131 -12.90 13.16 -3.99
CA PHE A 131 -11.54 13.54 -3.66
C PHE A 131 -10.75 13.91 -4.92
N THR A 132 -9.79 14.83 -4.75
CA THR A 132 -8.68 15.04 -5.67
C THR A 132 -7.42 14.48 -5.03
N PHE A 133 -6.53 13.86 -5.81
CA PHE A 133 -5.27 13.30 -5.37
C PHE A 133 -4.09 13.84 -6.18
N SER A 134 -3.00 14.11 -5.48
CA SER A 134 -1.70 14.47 -6.07
C SER A 134 -0.61 13.69 -5.35
N SER A 135 0.43 13.30 -6.07
CA SER A 135 1.57 12.58 -5.50
C SER A 135 2.89 13.28 -5.79
N GLY A 136 3.86 13.10 -4.90
CA GLY A 136 5.22 13.59 -5.06
C GLY A 136 6.06 12.80 -6.07
N ARG A 137 7.37 12.93 -5.89
CA ARG A 137 8.40 12.33 -6.73
C ARG A 137 8.39 10.80 -6.62
N PHE A 138 8.50 10.17 -7.78
CA PHE A 138 8.36 8.73 -7.97
C PHE A 138 9.46 8.25 -8.90
N GLU A 139 10.19 7.24 -8.47
CA GLU A 139 11.24 6.59 -9.24
C GLU A 139 10.83 5.12 -9.43
N TYR A 140 11.14 4.55 -10.58
CA TYR A 140 10.87 3.15 -10.86
C TYR A 140 11.92 2.53 -11.77
N GLY A 141 11.97 1.21 -11.74
CA GLY A 141 12.58 0.37 -12.76
C GLY A 141 11.64 -0.78 -13.11
N LEU A 142 11.31 -0.94 -14.40
CA LEU A 142 10.31 -1.90 -14.88
C LEU A 142 10.81 -2.69 -16.08
N SER A 143 10.85 -4.01 -15.95
CA SER A 143 11.03 -4.95 -17.06
C SER A 143 9.70 -5.22 -17.78
N ASP A 144 9.78 -5.77 -18.99
CA ASP A 144 8.62 -6.22 -19.76
C ASP A 144 7.73 -7.17 -18.94
N GLY A 145 6.40 -7.03 -19.11
CA GLY A 145 5.41 -7.77 -18.34
C GLY A 145 5.26 -7.30 -16.87
N THR A 146 5.85 -6.18 -16.47
CA THR A 146 5.68 -5.57 -15.14
C THR A 146 5.06 -4.18 -15.24
N CYS A 147 4.48 -3.71 -14.15
CA CYS A 147 3.97 -2.35 -14.03
C CYS A 147 4.19 -1.76 -12.65
N ALA A 148 4.14 -0.43 -12.58
CA ALA A 148 4.05 0.31 -11.34
C ALA A 148 3.06 1.45 -11.46
N GLY A 149 2.42 1.82 -10.36
CA GLY A 149 1.34 2.78 -10.44
C GLY A 149 0.75 3.19 -9.12
N VAL A 150 -0.33 3.95 -9.24
CA VAL A 150 -1.20 4.34 -8.15
C VAL A 150 -2.63 3.97 -8.52
N GLU A 151 -3.36 3.41 -7.56
CA GLU A 151 -4.77 3.08 -7.69
C GLU A 151 -5.52 3.41 -6.40
N TYR A 152 -6.84 3.52 -6.47
CA TYR A 152 -7.68 3.74 -5.30
C TYR A 152 -8.81 2.71 -5.20
N SER A 153 -9.33 2.57 -3.99
CA SER A 153 -10.51 1.76 -3.70
C SER A 153 -11.34 2.41 -2.59
N ILE A 154 -12.65 2.16 -2.58
CA ILE A 154 -13.55 2.62 -1.51
C ILE A 154 -13.98 1.50 -0.56
N ASP A 155 -13.61 0.26 -0.88
CA ASP A 155 -13.97 -0.95 -0.13
C ASP A 155 -12.75 -1.84 0.20
N GLY A 156 -11.60 -1.59 -0.42
CA GLY A 156 -10.37 -2.39 -0.28
C GLY A 156 -10.31 -3.60 -1.23
N ASN A 157 -11.35 -3.82 -2.03
CA ASN A 157 -11.52 -4.99 -2.89
C ASN A 157 -11.51 -4.61 -4.38
N ALA A 158 -12.34 -3.65 -4.78
CA ALA A 158 -12.42 -3.17 -6.15
C ALA A 158 -11.49 -1.96 -6.31
N TRP A 159 -10.44 -2.14 -7.13
CA TRP A 159 -9.41 -1.14 -7.35
C TRP A 159 -9.57 -0.46 -8.70
N ARG A 160 -9.36 0.86 -8.73
CA ARG A 160 -9.46 1.72 -9.90
C ARG A 160 -8.14 2.42 -10.11
N ASN A 161 -7.57 2.28 -11.30
CA ASN A 161 -6.30 2.92 -11.65
C ASN A 161 -6.41 4.44 -11.62
N ILE A 162 -5.41 5.09 -11.02
CA ILE A 162 -5.17 6.53 -11.12
C ILE A 162 -4.15 6.78 -12.23
N ARG A 163 -3.01 6.10 -12.17
CA ARG A 163 -1.96 6.10 -13.19
C ARG A 163 -1.15 4.82 -13.10
N GLU A 164 -0.74 4.27 -14.24
CA GLU A 164 0.08 3.07 -14.33
C GLU A 164 1.14 3.27 -15.43
N GLU A 165 2.39 2.97 -15.12
CA GLU A 165 3.49 2.84 -16.07
C GLU A 165 3.77 1.35 -16.27
N LYS A 166 4.07 0.97 -17.52
CA LYS A 166 4.36 -0.43 -17.89
C LYS A 166 5.78 -0.53 -18.42
N GLY A 167 6.48 -1.57 -17.99
CA GLY A 167 7.79 -1.88 -18.57
C GLY A 167 7.67 -2.25 -20.04
N SER A 168 8.63 -1.82 -20.84
CA SER A 168 8.62 -1.99 -22.30
C SER A 168 9.88 -2.66 -22.86
N GLY A 169 10.76 -3.19 -22.01
CA GLY A 169 12.02 -3.80 -22.41
C GLY A 169 12.71 -4.59 -21.30
N ALA A 170 14.03 -4.76 -21.39
CA ALA A 170 14.79 -5.53 -20.39
C ALA A 170 14.73 -4.90 -18.98
N LEU A 171 14.90 -3.58 -18.88
CA LEU A 171 14.67 -2.76 -17.69
C LEU A 171 14.57 -1.30 -18.12
N ASP A 172 13.44 -0.65 -17.84
CA ASP A 172 13.20 0.78 -18.06
C ASP A 172 13.18 1.50 -16.71
N GLU A 173 14.16 2.39 -16.48
CA GLU A 173 14.29 3.14 -15.24
C GLU A 173 14.01 4.63 -15.46
N GLN A 174 13.09 5.20 -14.69
CA GLN A 174 12.72 6.61 -14.81
C GLN A 174 12.52 7.29 -13.46
N THR A 175 12.70 8.60 -13.46
CA THR A 175 12.35 9.50 -12.36
C THR A 175 11.25 10.45 -12.83
N ILE A 176 10.10 10.42 -12.16
CA ILE A 176 8.97 11.31 -12.40
C ILE A 176 8.88 12.30 -11.24
N GLY A 177 8.93 13.60 -11.53
CA GLY A 177 8.82 14.65 -10.52
C GLY A 177 7.49 14.64 -9.75
N LYS A 178 6.37 14.34 -10.44
CA LYS A 178 5.06 14.05 -9.85
C LYS A 178 4.40 12.89 -10.60
N MET A 179 4.24 11.74 -9.95
CA MET A 179 3.54 10.61 -10.57
C MET A 179 2.10 10.98 -10.92
N VAL A 180 1.38 11.66 -10.04
CA VAL A 180 0.04 12.16 -10.30
C VAL A 180 0.06 13.67 -10.03
N SER A 181 -0.05 14.49 -11.07
CA SER A 181 -0.21 15.93 -10.89
C SER A 181 -1.57 16.24 -10.25
N GLU A 182 -2.62 15.66 -10.83
CA GLU A 182 -3.99 15.76 -10.35
C GLU A 182 -4.82 14.57 -10.86
N PHE A 183 -5.57 13.93 -9.96
CA PHE A 183 -6.60 12.96 -10.29
C PHE A 183 -7.84 13.24 -9.47
N LYS A 184 -9.03 13.20 -10.07
CA LYS A 184 -10.30 13.47 -9.39
C LYS A 184 -11.24 12.28 -9.49
N ALA A 185 -11.85 11.92 -8.36
CA ALA A 185 -12.98 11.00 -8.30
C ALA A 185 -14.17 11.69 -7.62
N ASP A 186 -15.32 11.63 -8.27
CA ASP A 186 -16.58 12.23 -7.83
C ASP A 186 -17.67 11.16 -7.61
N ASN A 187 -18.85 11.59 -7.15
CA ASN A 187 -20.02 10.74 -6.91
C ASN A 187 -19.75 9.57 -5.96
N LEU A 188 -18.91 9.81 -4.96
CA LEU A 188 -18.62 8.86 -3.89
C LEU A 188 -19.66 8.98 -2.77
N LYS A 189 -19.81 7.91 -1.99
CA LYS A 189 -20.62 7.90 -0.76
C LYS A 189 -20.01 6.94 0.25
N THR A 190 -18.80 7.25 0.69
CA THR A 190 -17.99 6.34 1.52
C THR A 190 -17.33 7.09 2.67
N LYS A 191 -17.08 6.38 3.77
CA LYS A 191 -16.20 6.83 4.86
C LYS A 191 -14.80 6.21 4.79
N LYS A 192 -14.53 5.41 3.76
CA LYS A 192 -13.27 4.71 3.56
C LYS A 192 -12.69 5.05 2.19
N LEU A 193 -11.41 5.36 2.15
CA LEU A 193 -10.64 5.50 0.92
C LEU A 193 -9.31 4.78 1.10
N TYR A 194 -8.96 3.94 0.14
CA TYR A 194 -7.65 3.33 0.04
C TYR A 194 -6.93 3.96 -1.14
N ILE A 195 -5.66 4.31 -0.95
CA ILE A 195 -4.76 4.75 -2.02
C ILE A 195 -3.54 3.85 -1.97
N ARG A 196 -3.29 3.12 -3.05
CA ARG A 196 -2.21 2.14 -3.13
C ARG A 196 -1.21 2.53 -4.19
N TYR A 197 0.04 2.67 -3.76
CA TYR A 197 1.20 2.63 -4.64
C TYR A 197 1.63 1.17 -4.80
N TYR A 198 2.02 0.79 -6.01
CA TYR A 198 2.43 -0.58 -6.27
C TYR A 198 3.51 -0.70 -7.34
N SER A 199 4.27 -1.79 -7.27
CA SER A 199 4.95 -2.43 -8.40
C SER A 199 4.60 -3.92 -8.42
N ARG A 200 4.24 -4.45 -9.59
CA ARG A 200 3.77 -5.85 -9.73
C ARG A 200 4.04 -6.44 -11.10
N SER A 201 3.99 -7.77 -11.17
CA SER A 201 3.87 -8.50 -12.44
C SER A 201 2.46 -8.33 -13.00
N LEU A 202 2.34 -8.11 -14.33
CA LEU A 202 1.06 -8.05 -15.04
C LEU A 202 0.44 -9.45 -15.19
N LYS A 203 1.27 -10.48 -15.36
CA LYS A 203 0.81 -11.86 -15.56
C LYS A 203 0.35 -12.50 -14.26
N ASN A 204 1.08 -12.26 -13.18
CA ASN A 204 0.77 -12.79 -11.86
C ASN A 204 1.03 -11.76 -10.76
N PRO A 205 0.05 -10.90 -10.47
CA PRO A 205 0.15 -9.86 -9.44
C PRO A 205 0.47 -10.36 -8.02
N LYS A 206 0.33 -11.67 -7.75
CA LYS A 206 0.64 -12.28 -6.45
C LYS A 206 2.03 -12.89 -6.39
N GLU A 207 2.74 -12.93 -7.51
CA GLU A 207 4.09 -13.48 -7.57
C GLU A 207 5.05 -12.56 -6.84
N LEU A 208 5.73 -13.08 -5.83
CA LEU A 208 6.67 -12.33 -4.99
C LEU A 208 8.07 -12.25 -5.58
N TRP A 209 8.34 -12.93 -6.70
CA TRP A 209 9.65 -13.00 -7.34
C TRP A 209 9.47 -12.82 -8.85
N GLY A 210 10.53 -12.55 -9.61
CA GLY A 210 10.47 -12.50 -11.07
C GLY A 210 11.22 -11.31 -11.68
N ALA A 211 10.81 -10.93 -12.89
CA ALA A 211 11.44 -9.86 -13.66
C ALA A 211 11.52 -8.54 -12.88
N GLY A 212 12.55 -7.75 -13.22
CA GLY A 212 12.91 -6.49 -12.57
C GLY A 212 11.71 -5.55 -12.42
N ARG A 213 11.31 -5.28 -11.19
CA ARG A 213 10.29 -4.29 -10.85
C ARG A 213 10.62 -3.66 -9.50
N TRP A 214 10.87 -2.36 -9.50
CA TRP A 214 11.08 -1.63 -8.28
C TRP A 214 10.44 -0.24 -8.35
N ILE A 215 10.06 0.28 -7.19
CA ILE A 215 9.63 1.67 -7.03
C ILE A 215 10.36 2.31 -5.86
N LYS A 216 10.47 3.63 -5.90
CA LYS A 216 10.88 4.47 -4.78
C LYS A 216 10.04 5.75 -4.77
N LEU A 217 9.41 6.00 -3.62
CA LEU A 217 8.56 7.14 -3.34
C LEU A 217 9.29 8.10 -2.44
N TRP A 218 9.25 9.38 -2.76
CA TRP A 218 9.67 10.44 -1.86
C TRP A 218 8.46 10.85 -1.04
N LEU A 219 8.54 10.73 0.28
CA LEU A 219 7.36 10.88 1.14
C LEU A 219 7.44 12.10 2.06
N ALA A 220 8.57 12.41 2.69
CA ALA A 220 8.69 13.61 3.54
C ALA A 220 10.13 14.11 3.56
N GLY A 221 10.39 15.42 3.61
CA GLY A 221 11.77 15.94 3.55
C GLY A 221 12.09 16.93 4.66
N ASP A 222 13.21 16.78 5.36
CA ASP A 222 13.74 17.86 6.20
C ASP A 222 14.96 18.48 5.51
N PRO A 223 14.81 19.55 4.71
CA PRO A 223 15.96 20.18 4.09
C PRO A 223 16.74 21.10 5.05
N GLU A 224 16.42 21.14 6.36
CA GLU A 224 17.03 21.98 7.40
C GLU A 224 16.77 23.49 7.31
N TRP A 225 15.98 23.93 6.34
CA TRP A 225 15.57 25.33 6.19
C TRP A 225 14.08 25.41 5.85
N GLY A 226 13.50 26.61 6.01
CA GLY A 226 12.07 26.86 5.78
C GLY A 226 11.15 26.35 6.89
N ASP A 227 9.86 26.61 6.73
CA ASP A 227 8.83 26.11 7.64
C ASP A 227 8.35 24.70 7.21
N VAL A 228 7.79 23.95 8.16
CA VAL A 228 7.32 22.57 7.92
C VAL A 228 6.34 22.45 6.76
N ALA A 229 5.46 23.44 6.59
CA ALA A 229 4.43 23.39 5.56
C ALA A 229 5.05 23.48 4.16
N THR A 230 6.10 24.29 4.00
CA THR A 230 6.77 24.47 2.71
C THR A 230 7.84 23.43 2.42
N THR A 231 8.40 22.76 3.43
CA THR A 231 9.56 21.87 3.23
C THR A 231 9.33 20.42 3.60
N PHE A 232 8.60 20.13 4.67
CA PHE A 232 8.37 18.75 5.13
C PHE A 232 7.21 18.06 4.42
N PHE A 233 6.06 18.73 4.38
CA PHE A 233 4.84 18.12 3.85
C PHE A 233 4.72 18.20 2.32
N ILE A 234 5.52 19.02 1.65
CA ILE A 234 5.40 19.26 0.19
C ILE A 234 5.63 18.00 -0.66
N HIS A 235 6.41 17.05 -0.15
CA HIS A 235 6.69 15.79 -0.84
C HIS A 235 5.65 14.71 -0.56
N GLN A 236 4.81 14.89 0.47
CA GLN A 236 3.80 13.91 0.82
C GLN A 236 2.75 13.79 -0.28
N PRO A 237 2.21 12.58 -0.51
CA PRO A 237 0.96 12.44 -1.22
C PRO A 237 -0.12 13.30 -0.55
N GLN A 238 -0.94 13.97 -1.35
CA GLN A 238 -1.93 14.93 -0.89
C GLN A 238 -3.30 14.57 -1.43
N ILE A 239 -4.33 14.77 -0.61
CA ILE A 239 -5.72 14.67 -1.03
C ILE A 239 -6.54 15.91 -0.63
N TRP A 240 -7.46 16.29 -1.51
CA TRP A 240 -8.48 17.30 -1.23
C TRP A 240 -9.83 16.62 -1.23
N VAL A 241 -10.56 16.73 -0.13
CA VAL A 241 -11.76 15.93 0.10
C VAL A 241 -12.94 16.83 0.39
N THR A 242 -14.08 16.53 -0.23
CA THR A 242 -15.35 17.20 0.05
C THR A 242 -16.29 16.24 0.77
N ALA A 243 -16.89 16.71 1.86
CA ALA A 243 -17.91 15.94 2.58
C ALA A 243 -19.18 15.80 1.72
N ALA A 244 -19.79 14.61 1.74
CA ALA A 244 -21.11 14.41 1.17
C ALA A 244 -22.16 15.24 1.93
N LYS A 245 -23.15 15.75 1.20
CA LYS A 245 -24.31 16.43 1.76
C LYS A 245 -25.28 15.45 2.42
#